data_AF-A0A534C441-F1
#
_entry.id   AF-A0A534C441-F1
#
_cell.length_a   1.000
_cell.length_b   1.000
_cell.length_c   1.000
_cell.angle_alpha   90.00
_cell.angle_beta   90.00
_cell.angle_gamma   90.00
#
_symmetry.space_group_name_H-M   'P 1'
#
loop_
_entity.id
_entity.type
_entity.pdbx_description
1 polymer ?
#
loop_
_entity_poly.entity_id
_entity_poly.type
_entity_poly.pdbx_seq_one_letter_code
_entity_poly.pdbx_strand_id
1 'polypeptide(L)'
;MERIWECLNGFTLFSTVLISSIALLFHIRWSRRGTALGPTILTTLGIFFCFAGIAWGLLDFDPNDVRSTVPHLLGGIRTAFWSSVVGIFWALTLKIRVALFGDATVPASGAQEGSTADDLARLLVQLNHSIAGGDDSGVLSQVKLLRADSNDRIDRLTEAFDRYAENIAETNSKALVSALFEVVREFNAKINEQFGDNFRHLNSAVERLVSWQVQYEKQLEALIEQETATRESMTEAASRFTDIVNMASEFAAVARSLQNIVGALNNQSEQLARALLLLSGLIAEVKEGLPIIEQRIGEMIARSEQGVRPNQGT
;
A
#
# COMPACT_ATOMS: atom_id res chain seq x y z
N MET A 1 -0.83 -55.88 -20.69
CA MET A 1 -0.92 -55.95 -19.22
C MET A 1 0.41 -55.72 -18.50
N GLU A 2 1.57 -55.67 -19.19
CA GLU A 2 2.88 -55.48 -18.54
C GLU A 2 3.18 -54.02 -18.12
N ARG A 3 2.62 -53.01 -18.81
CA ARG A 3 2.79 -51.58 -18.48
C ARG A 3 2.26 -51.11 -17.12
N ILE A 4 1.40 -51.90 -16.46
CA ILE A 4 0.82 -51.52 -15.14
C ILE A 4 1.75 -51.96 -14.01
N TRP A 5 2.49 -53.06 -14.19
CA TRP A 5 3.31 -53.66 -13.15
C TRP A 5 4.74 -53.12 -13.10
N GLU A 6 5.27 -52.62 -14.22
CA GLU A 6 6.62 -52.01 -14.29
C GLU A 6 6.73 -50.62 -13.63
N CYS A 7 5.60 -49.99 -13.28
CA CYS A 7 5.54 -48.66 -12.66
C CYS A 7 5.11 -48.69 -11.18
N LEU A 8 5.03 -49.86 -10.54
CA LEU A 8 4.63 -49.97 -9.14
C LEU A 8 5.83 -49.76 -8.20
N ASN A 9 5.70 -48.80 -7.29
CA ASN A 9 6.65 -48.64 -6.18
C ASN A 9 6.76 -49.94 -5.37
N GLY A 10 7.96 -50.29 -4.89
CA GLY A 10 8.17 -51.52 -4.12
C GLY A 10 7.24 -51.68 -2.90
N PHE A 11 6.85 -50.55 -2.29
CA PHE A 11 5.88 -50.49 -1.19
C PHE A 11 4.49 -50.99 -1.59
N THR A 12 4.00 -50.62 -2.77
CA THR A 12 2.65 -50.97 -3.20
C THR A 12 2.57 -52.42 -3.64
N LEU A 13 3.62 -52.94 -4.28
CA LEU A 13 3.74 -54.36 -4.59
C LEU A 13 3.75 -55.22 -3.33
N PHE A 14 4.46 -54.81 -2.28
CA PHE A 14 4.40 -55.48 -0.98
C PHE A 14 2.98 -55.48 -0.41
N SER A 15 2.31 -54.32 -0.41
CA SER A 15 0.95 -54.20 0.13
C SER A 15 -0.07 -55.08 -0.60
N THR A 16 -0.01 -55.16 -1.94
CA THR A 16 -0.96 -55.95 -2.73
C THR A 16 -0.77 -57.45 -2.55
N VAL A 17 0.48 -57.91 -2.46
CA VAL A 17 0.81 -59.31 -2.16
C VAL A 17 0.31 -59.67 -0.76
N LEU A 18 0.59 -58.83 0.25
CA LEU A 18 0.17 -59.08 1.63
C LEU A 18 -1.36 -59.16 1.76
N ILE A 19 -2.08 -58.17 1.21
CA ILE A 19 -3.56 -58.16 1.21
C ILE A 19 -4.10 -59.42 0.53
N SER A 20 -3.53 -59.81 -0.62
CA SER A 20 -3.99 -60.99 -1.38
C SER A 20 -3.70 -62.30 -0.65
N SER A 21 -2.56 -62.44 0.04
CA SER A 21 -2.26 -63.61 0.87
C SER A 21 -3.25 -63.77 2.02
N ILE A 22 -3.57 -62.66 2.70
CA ILE A 22 -4.54 -62.65 3.80
C ILE A 22 -5.96 -62.96 3.27
N ALA A 23 -6.33 -62.39 2.13
CA ALA A 23 -7.59 -62.70 1.46
C ALA A 23 -7.73 -64.19 1.13
N LEU A 24 -6.68 -64.79 0.58
CA LEU A 24 -6.64 -66.21 0.26
C LEU A 24 -6.81 -67.08 1.52
N LEU A 25 -6.16 -66.71 2.63
CA LEU A 25 -6.32 -67.41 3.90
C LEU A 25 -7.77 -67.40 4.40
N PHE A 26 -8.47 -66.27 4.28
CA PHE A 26 -9.90 -66.19 4.63
C PHE A 26 -10.78 -67.00 3.67
N HIS A 27 -10.42 -67.08 2.38
CA HIS A 27 -11.11 -67.92 1.41
C HIS A 27 -10.90 -69.43 1.64
N ILE A 28 -9.72 -69.85 2.10
CA ILE A 28 -9.39 -71.26 2.39
C ILE A 28 -9.98 -71.68 3.76
N ARG A 29 -9.78 -70.87 4.80
CA ARG A 29 -10.20 -71.18 6.18
C ARG A 29 -11.59 -70.61 6.47
N TRP A 30 -12.60 -71.17 5.81
CA TRP A 30 -14.00 -70.77 5.93
C TRP A 30 -14.51 -70.99 7.37
N SER A 31 -14.61 -69.92 8.14
CA SER A 31 -15.05 -69.93 9.53
C SER A 31 -15.99 -68.74 9.78
N ARG A 32 -16.96 -68.87 10.70
CA ARG A 32 -17.94 -67.81 11.00
C ARG A 32 -17.29 -66.47 11.38
N ARG A 33 -16.13 -66.50 12.05
CA ARG A 33 -15.37 -65.28 12.38
C ARG A 33 -14.70 -64.69 11.14
N GLY A 34 -14.18 -65.52 10.24
CA GLY A 34 -13.58 -65.09 8.99
C GLY A 34 -14.58 -64.51 7.99
N THR A 35 -15.80 -65.08 7.91
CA THR A 35 -16.88 -64.54 7.06
C THR A 35 -17.41 -63.21 7.58
N ALA A 36 -17.51 -63.06 8.92
CA ALA A 36 -17.98 -61.83 9.55
C ALA A 36 -16.95 -60.69 9.53
N LEU A 37 -15.68 -60.98 9.85
CA LEU A 37 -14.63 -59.94 10.02
C LEU A 37 -13.74 -59.77 8.79
N GLY A 38 -13.62 -60.78 7.92
CA GLY A 38 -12.73 -60.79 6.77
C GLY A 38 -12.92 -59.59 5.84
N PRO A 39 -14.15 -59.31 5.33
CA PRO A 39 -14.39 -58.15 4.48
C PRO A 39 -13.98 -56.82 5.13
N THR A 40 -14.27 -56.63 6.42
CA THR A 40 -13.91 -55.42 7.17
C THR A 40 -12.40 -55.28 7.37
N ILE A 41 -11.69 -56.39 7.66
CA ILE A 41 -10.23 -56.39 7.81
C ILE A 41 -9.55 -56.08 6.47
N LEU A 42 -10.04 -56.64 5.36
CA LEU A 42 -9.46 -56.41 4.04
C LEU A 42 -9.67 -54.99 3.53
N THR A 43 -10.85 -54.40 3.75
CA THR A 43 -11.09 -52.99 3.39
C THR A 43 -10.26 -52.05 4.24
N THR A 44 -10.19 -52.26 5.57
CA THR A 44 -9.38 -51.42 6.47
C THR A 44 -7.89 -51.53 6.15
N LEU A 45 -7.39 -52.71 5.83
CA LEU A 45 -6.00 -52.91 5.41
C LEU A 45 -5.70 -52.21 4.06
N GLY A 46 -6.62 -52.28 3.09
CA GLY A 46 -6.50 -51.56 1.82
C GLY A 46 -6.47 -50.04 2.00
N ILE A 47 -7.33 -49.50 2.88
CA ILE A 47 -7.37 -48.08 3.23
C ILE A 47 -6.08 -47.66 3.95
N PHE A 48 -5.60 -48.45 4.91
CA PHE A 48 -4.37 -48.19 5.64
C PHE A 48 -3.16 -48.06 4.69
N PHE A 49 -2.96 -49.02 3.79
CA PHE A 49 -1.84 -48.97 2.86
C PHE A 49 -1.95 -47.84 1.83
N CYS A 50 -3.17 -47.42 1.47
CA CYS A 50 -3.38 -46.25 0.62
C CYS A 50 -2.90 -44.97 1.34
N PHE A 51 -3.30 -44.77 2.60
CA PHE A 51 -2.85 -43.60 3.38
C PHE A 51 -1.34 -43.64 3.66
N ALA A 52 -0.79 -44.81 3.97
CA ALA A 52 0.65 -44.97 4.17
C ALA A 52 1.45 -44.65 2.89
N GLY A 53 0.94 -45.03 1.71
CA GLY A 53 1.59 -44.72 0.43
C GLY A 53 1.53 -43.23 0.09
N ILE A 54 0.43 -42.54 0.40
CA ILE A 54 0.32 -41.08 0.26
C ILE A 54 1.28 -40.37 1.22
N ALA A 55 1.35 -40.83 2.47
CA ALA A 55 2.28 -40.28 3.46
C ALA A 55 3.74 -40.43 3.02
N TRP A 56 4.12 -41.58 2.48
CA TRP A 56 5.46 -41.79 1.91
C TRP A 56 5.74 -40.85 0.74
N GLY A 57 4.75 -40.61 -0.13
CA GLY A 57 4.87 -39.66 -1.24
C GLY A 57 4.98 -38.19 -0.82
N LEU A 58 4.52 -37.84 0.38
CA LEU A 58 4.63 -36.49 0.95
C LEU A 58 5.95 -36.25 1.70
N LEU A 59 6.70 -37.29 2.07
CA LEU A 59 7.98 -37.13 2.76
C LEU A 59 9.04 -36.42 1.89
N ASP A 60 8.99 -36.63 0.57
CA ASP A 60 9.89 -36.01 -0.40
C ASP A 60 9.31 -34.72 -1.02
N PHE A 61 8.21 -34.19 -0.47
CA PHE A 61 7.56 -32.99 -0.98
C PHE A 61 8.18 -31.71 -0.39
N ASP A 62 8.89 -30.95 -1.24
CA ASP A 62 9.38 -29.61 -0.91
C ASP A 62 8.40 -28.53 -1.40
N PRO A 63 7.80 -27.72 -0.50
CA PRO A 63 6.90 -26.63 -0.88
C PRO A 63 7.60 -25.51 -1.66
N ASN A 64 8.94 -25.44 -1.67
CA ASN A 64 9.71 -24.42 -2.37
C ASN A 64 10.05 -24.80 -3.82
N ASP A 65 9.96 -26.08 -4.20
CA ASP A 65 10.19 -26.55 -5.58
C ASP A 65 9.06 -27.49 -6.06
N VAL A 66 7.89 -26.89 -6.27
CA VAL A 66 6.66 -27.59 -6.69
C VAL A 66 6.81 -28.26 -8.06
N ARG A 67 7.66 -27.74 -8.97
CA ARG A 67 7.75 -28.27 -10.35
C ARG A 67 8.45 -29.62 -10.43
N SER A 68 9.45 -29.85 -9.58
CA SER A 68 10.19 -31.11 -9.53
C SER A 68 9.52 -32.15 -8.62
N THR A 69 8.79 -31.71 -7.59
CA THR A 69 8.20 -32.60 -6.56
C THR A 69 6.79 -33.09 -6.88
N VAL A 70 6.00 -32.35 -7.67
CA VAL A 70 4.65 -32.77 -8.08
C VAL A 70 4.62 -34.10 -8.86
N PRO A 71 5.52 -34.36 -9.84
CA PRO A 71 5.56 -35.65 -10.54
C PRO A 71 5.79 -36.85 -9.60
N HIS A 72 6.65 -36.71 -8.58
CA HIS A 72 6.90 -37.76 -7.59
C HIS A 72 5.70 -38.00 -6.67
N LEU A 73 5.04 -36.94 -6.21
CA LEU A 73 3.82 -37.01 -5.43
C LEU A 73 2.69 -37.73 -6.20
N LEU A 74 2.51 -37.38 -7.48
CA LEU A 74 1.53 -38.02 -8.36
C LEU A 74 1.83 -39.51 -8.59
N GLY A 75 3.11 -39.90 -8.64
CA GLY A 75 3.52 -41.31 -8.69
C GLY A 75 3.17 -42.08 -7.41
N GLY A 76 3.43 -41.50 -6.24
CA GLY A 76 3.07 -42.07 -4.94
C GLY A 76 1.55 -42.27 -4.79
N ILE A 77 0.76 -41.24 -5.11
CA ILE A 77 -0.71 -41.30 -5.08
C ILE A 77 -1.25 -42.34 -6.07
N ARG A 78 -0.76 -42.34 -7.32
CA ARG A 78 -1.22 -43.27 -8.36
C ARG A 78 -1.01 -44.72 -7.97
N THR A 79 0.12 -45.03 -7.35
CA THR A 79 0.46 -46.41 -6.98
C THR A 79 -0.22 -46.83 -5.67
N ALA A 80 -0.33 -45.95 -4.68
CA ALA A 80 -0.99 -46.22 -3.40
C ALA A 80 -2.49 -46.52 -3.55
N PHE A 81 -3.16 -45.91 -4.53
CA PHE A 81 -4.57 -46.15 -4.79
C PHE A 81 -4.87 -47.63 -5.11
N TRP A 82 -3.94 -48.34 -5.77
CA TRP A 82 -4.12 -49.75 -6.15
C TRP A 82 -4.18 -50.70 -4.95
N SER A 83 -3.54 -50.40 -3.82
CA SER A 83 -3.64 -51.24 -2.62
C SER A 83 -5.07 -51.23 -2.05
N SER A 84 -5.75 -50.09 -2.11
CA SER A 84 -7.15 -49.94 -1.70
C SER A 84 -8.08 -50.71 -2.65
N VAL A 85 -7.85 -50.61 -3.96
CA VAL A 85 -8.63 -51.35 -4.97
C VAL A 85 -8.52 -52.85 -4.73
N VAL A 86 -7.33 -53.38 -4.47
CA VAL A 86 -7.13 -54.82 -4.18
C VAL A 86 -7.81 -55.24 -2.87
N GLY A 87 -7.74 -54.42 -1.81
CA GLY A 87 -8.43 -54.70 -0.54
C GLY A 87 -9.95 -54.75 -0.68
N ILE A 88 -10.52 -53.78 -1.40
CA ILE A 88 -11.96 -53.73 -1.66
C ILE A 88 -12.40 -54.88 -2.58
N PHE A 89 -11.61 -55.19 -3.61
CA PHE A 89 -11.90 -56.28 -4.54
C PHE A 89 -12.05 -57.61 -3.81
N TRP A 90 -11.06 -57.97 -2.98
CA TRP A 90 -11.10 -59.22 -2.22
C TRP A 90 -12.17 -59.22 -1.12
N ALA A 91 -12.44 -58.07 -0.47
CA ALA A 91 -13.53 -57.95 0.49
C ALA A 91 -14.90 -58.18 -0.17
N LEU A 92 -15.08 -57.70 -1.41
CA LEU A 92 -16.29 -57.93 -2.18
C LEU A 92 -16.41 -59.40 -2.59
N THR A 93 -15.32 -60.06 -2.99
CA THR A 93 -15.32 -61.50 -3.29
C THR A 93 -15.76 -62.33 -2.08
N LEU A 94 -15.30 -61.99 -0.87
CA LEU A 94 -15.75 -62.64 0.37
C LEU A 94 -17.24 -62.39 0.63
N LYS A 95 -17.72 -61.15 0.50
CA LYS A 95 -19.14 -60.81 0.68
C LYS A 95 -20.05 -61.53 -0.32
N ILE A 96 -19.68 -61.59 -1.59
CA ILE A 96 -20.42 -62.31 -2.63
C ILE A 96 -20.47 -63.79 -2.30
N ARG A 97 -19.36 -64.38 -1.84
CA ARG A 97 -19.31 -65.80 -1.48
C ARG A 97 -20.18 -66.12 -0.26
N VAL A 98 -20.20 -65.26 0.76
CA VAL A 98 -21.13 -65.42 1.90
C VAL A 98 -22.59 -65.27 1.45
N ALA A 99 -22.89 -64.32 0.57
CA ALA A 99 -24.24 -64.13 0.05
C ALA A 99 -24.74 -65.32 -0.78
N LEU A 100 -23.86 -66.01 -1.51
CA LEU A 100 -24.22 -67.17 -2.34
C LEU A 100 -24.23 -68.50 -1.58
N PHE A 101 -23.34 -68.70 -0.60
CA PHE A 101 -23.13 -69.99 0.07
C PHE A 101 -23.54 -70.02 1.55
N GLY A 102 -23.99 -68.91 2.12
CA GLY A 102 -24.42 -68.82 3.52
C GLY A 102 -23.26 -68.81 4.54
N ASP A 103 -23.59 -68.53 5.80
CA ASP A 103 -22.62 -68.54 6.91
C ASP A 103 -22.21 -69.98 7.30
N ALA A 104 -21.01 -70.13 7.87
CA ALA A 104 -20.51 -71.45 8.30
C ALA A 104 -21.43 -72.11 9.35
N THR A 105 -21.82 -73.37 9.12
CA THR A 105 -22.79 -74.14 9.91
C THR A 105 -22.31 -74.50 11.33
N VAL A 106 -23.25 -74.62 12.28
CA VAL A 106 -23.03 -75.00 13.69
C VAL A 106 -23.57 -76.43 13.92
N PRO A 107 -22.84 -77.34 14.62
CA PRO A 107 -23.42 -78.58 15.11
C PRO A 107 -24.25 -78.32 16.39
N ALA A 108 -25.52 -78.72 16.40
CA ALA A 108 -26.46 -78.54 17.51
C ALA A 108 -26.38 -79.71 18.53
N SER A 109 -26.40 -79.40 19.83
CA SER A 109 -26.52 -80.38 20.92
C SER A 109 -27.79 -80.13 21.75
N GLY A 110 -28.55 -81.22 21.97
CA GLY A 110 -29.30 -81.51 23.20
C GLY A 110 -30.72 -80.95 23.35
N ALA A 111 -31.73 -81.81 23.20
CA ALA A 111 -33.13 -81.59 23.55
C ALA A 111 -33.38 -81.72 25.07
N GLN A 112 -34.34 -80.98 25.62
CA GLN A 112 -34.88 -81.16 26.97
C GLN A 112 -36.42 -81.23 26.92
N GLU A 113 -36.96 -82.23 27.62
CA GLU A 113 -38.38 -82.61 27.71
C GLU A 113 -39.28 -81.59 28.40
N GLY A 114 -40.58 -81.64 28.08
CA GLY A 114 -41.59 -80.64 28.44
C GLY A 114 -42.07 -80.64 29.90
N SER A 115 -42.35 -79.43 30.40
CA SER A 115 -42.91 -79.12 31.72
C SER A 115 -44.45 -79.23 31.74
N THR A 116 -45.01 -79.76 32.83
CA THR A 116 -46.45 -79.95 33.06
C THR A 116 -47.19 -78.66 33.48
N ALA A 117 -48.51 -78.57 33.25
CA ALA A 117 -49.33 -77.38 33.55
C ALA A 117 -49.41 -77.00 35.05
N ASP A 118 -49.22 -77.98 35.94
CA ASP A 118 -49.17 -77.76 37.39
C ASP A 118 -47.89 -77.03 37.82
N ASP A 119 -46.76 -77.27 37.12
CA ASP A 119 -45.52 -76.51 37.33
C ASP A 119 -45.69 -75.05 36.95
N LEU A 120 -46.45 -74.79 35.88
CA LEU A 120 -46.80 -73.43 35.44
C LEU A 120 -47.67 -72.70 36.48
N ALA A 121 -48.65 -73.37 37.07
CA ALA A 121 -49.49 -72.80 38.12
C ALA A 121 -48.68 -72.49 39.39
N ARG A 122 -47.79 -73.40 39.80
CA ARG A 122 -46.86 -73.16 40.92
C ARG A 122 -45.91 -72.00 40.65
N LEU A 123 -45.33 -71.94 39.46
CA LEU A 123 -44.43 -70.86 39.05
C LEU A 123 -45.15 -69.50 39.01
N LEU A 124 -46.40 -69.45 38.55
CA LEU A 124 -47.21 -68.22 38.54
C LEU A 124 -47.56 -67.73 39.95
N VAL A 125 -47.86 -68.63 40.88
CA VAL A 125 -48.10 -68.29 42.29
C VAL A 125 -46.81 -67.79 42.95
N GLN A 126 -45.69 -68.46 42.71
CA GLN A 126 -44.38 -68.05 43.22
C GLN A 126 -43.93 -66.69 42.65
N LEU A 127 -44.23 -66.45 41.37
CA LEU A 127 -43.96 -65.18 40.69
C LEU A 127 -44.85 -64.05 41.23
N ASN A 128 -46.15 -64.30 41.42
CA ASN A 128 -47.05 -63.33 42.05
C ASN A 128 -46.58 -63.00 43.48
N HIS A 129 -46.18 -64.00 44.27
CA HIS A 129 -45.63 -63.75 45.61
C HIS A 129 -44.32 -62.94 45.56
N SER A 130 -43.45 -63.17 44.58
CA SER A 130 -42.20 -62.38 44.42
C SER A 130 -42.42 -60.94 43.93
N ILE A 131 -43.57 -60.66 43.30
CA ILE A 131 -43.92 -59.33 42.77
C ILE A 131 -44.80 -58.54 43.73
N ALA A 132 -45.77 -59.19 44.37
CA ALA A 132 -46.80 -58.58 45.21
C ALA A 132 -46.59 -58.82 46.72
N GLY A 133 -45.70 -59.72 47.12
CA GLY A 133 -45.38 -59.97 48.53
C GLY A 133 -44.75 -58.73 49.17
N GLY A 134 -45.32 -58.29 50.29
CA GLY A 134 -44.92 -57.08 51.03
C GLY A 134 -43.59 -57.18 51.79
N ASP A 135 -42.71 -58.13 51.45
CA ASP A 135 -41.36 -58.22 51.98
C ASP A 135 -40.39 -57.30 51.21
N ASP A 136 -39.36 -56.81 51.89
CA ASP A 136 -38.32 -55.94 51.34
C ASP A 136 -37.57 -56.52 50.13
N SER A 137 -37.70 -57.82 49.89
CA SER A 137 -37.12 -58.53 48.74
C SER A 137 -37.98 -58.51 47.46
N GLY A 138 -39.22 -58.01 47.52
CA GLY A 138 -40.11 -57.94 46.35
C GLY A 138 -39.63 -56.94 45.30
N VAL A 139 -39.85 -57.24 44.02
CA VAL A 139 -39.43 -56.37 42.89
C VAL A 139 -40.00 -54.95 43.04
N LEU A 140 -41.23 -54.82 43.56
CA LEU A 140 -41.85 -53.54 43.82
C LEU A 140 -41.10 -52.71 44.87
N SER A 141 -40.55 -53.35 45.91
CA SER A 141 -39.74 -52.69 46.94
C SER A 141 -38.41 -52.22 46.37
N GLN A 142 -37.74 -53.07 45.57
CA GLN A 142 -36.50 -52.68 44.87
C GLN A 142 -36.72 -51.51 43.90
N VAL A 143 -37.85 -51.48 43.19
CA VAL A 143 -38.20 -50.35 42.31
C VAL A 143 -38.46 -49.07 43.10
N LYS A 144 -39.08 -49.15 44.29
CA LYS A 144 -39.24 -48.00 45.20
C LYS A 144 -37.90 -47.49 45.70
N LEU A 145 -36.99 -48.39 46.12
CA LEU A 145 -35.63 -48.05 46.55
C LEU A 145 -34.82 -47.42 45.41
N LEU A 146 -34.90 -47.96 44.18
CA LEU A 146 -34.27 -47.36 43.00
C LEU A 146 -34.81 -45.97 42.69
N ARG A 147 -36.12 -45.76 42.81
CA ARG A 147 -36.72 -44.43 42.64
C ARG A 147 -36.26 -43.46 43.73
N ALA A 148 -36.16 -43.92 44.98
CA ALA A 148 -35.63 -43.13 46.08
C ALA A 148 -34.15 -42.76 45.85
N ASP A 149 -33.28 -43.73 45.52
CA ASP A 149 -31.87 -43.46 45.20
C ASP A 149 -31.73 -42.55 43.98
N SER A 150 -32.58 -42.72 42.96
CA SER A 150 -32.61 -41.83 41.80
C SER A 150 -33.01 -40.41 42.17
N ASN A 151 -34.02 -40.23 43.03
CA ASN A 151 -34.43 -38.90 43.50
C ASN A 151 -33.33 -38.26 44.34
N ASP A 152 -32.73 -38.99 45.29
CA ASP A 152 -31.61 -38.50 46.09
C ASP A 152 -30.42 -38.07 45.23
N ARG A 153 -30.11 -38.83 44.17
CA ARG A 153 -29.06 -38.46 43.20
C ARG A 153 -29.42 -37.21 42.42
N ILE A 154 -30.68 -37.07 41.97
CA ILE A 154 -31.15 -35.87 41.27
C ILE A 154 -31.07 -34.66 42.19
N ASP A 155 -31.47 -34.78 43.46
CA ASP A 155 -31.41 -33.68 44.42
C ASP A 155 -29.96 -33.23 44.65
N ARG A 156 -29.03 -34.18 44.83
CA ARG A 156 -27.59 -33.86 44.91
C ARG A 156 -27.04 -33.22 43.63
N LEU A 157 -27.54 -33.63 42.47
CA LEU A 157 -27.15 -33.07 41.17
C LEU A 157 -27.64 -31.63 41.03
N THR A 158 -28.87 -31.36 41.42
CA THR A 158 -29.45 -30.01 41.49
C THR A 158 -28.63 -29.12 42.42
N GLU A 159 -28.30 -29.62 43.61
CA GLU A 159 -27.49 -28.87 44.57
C GLU A 159 -26.08 -28.58 44.05
N ALA A 160 -25.45 -29.54 43.36
CA ALA A 160 -24.17 -29.34 42.69
C ALA A 160 -24.26 -28.33 41.54
N PHE A 161 -25.35 -28.34 40.78
CA PHE A 161 -25.61 -27.37 39.71
C PHE A 161 -25.83 -25.97 40.25
N ASP A 162 -26.58 -25.80 41.33
CA ASP A 162 -26.80 -24.50 41.96
C ASP A 162 -25.47 -23.92 42.47
N ARG A 163 -24.66 -24.72 43.17
CA ARG A 163 -23.31 -24.30 43.60
C ARG A 163 -22.40 -23.98 42.42
N TYR A 164 -22.48 -24.74 41.33
CA TYR A 164 -21.72 -24.47 40.12
C TYR A 164 -22.16 -23.14 39.46
N ALA A 165 -23.46 -22.90 39.36
CA ALA A 165 -24.00 -21.66 38.81
C ALA A 165 -23.58 -20.44 39.63
N GLU A 166 -23.63 -20.54 40.97
CA GLU A 166 -23.17 -19.51 41.88
C GLU A 166 -21.66 -19.24 41.74
N ASN A 167 -20.83 -20.31 41.77
CA ASN A 167 -19.39 -20.19 41.59
C ASN A 167 -19.01 -19.61 40.22
N ILE A 168 -19.69 -20.01 39.14
CA ILE A 168 -19.45 -19.49 37.79
C ILE A 168 -19.83 -18.01 37.71
N ALA A 169 -20.97 -17.63 38.28
CA ALA A 169 -21.41 -16.23 38.30
C ALA A 169 -20.41 -15.36 39.07
N GLU A 170 -19.97 -15.81 40.24
CA GLU A 170 -18.97 -15.10 41.05
C GLU A 170 -17.61 -15.03 40.36
N THR A 171 -17.11 -16.15 39.83
CA THR A 171 -15.80 -16.24 39.16
C THR A 171 -15.77 -15.40 37.89
N ASN A 172 -16.81 -15.46 37.06
CA ASN A 172 -16.90 -14.65 35.84
C ASN A 172 -17.02 -13.16 36.18
N SER A 173 -17.79 -12.80 37.19
CA SER A 173 -17.88 -11.40 37.65
C SER A 173 -16.52 -10.88 38.10
N LYS A 174 -15.80 -11.65 38.95
CA LYS A 174 -14.44 -11.30 39.40
C LYS A 174 -13.46 -11.21 38.23
N ALA A 175 -13.47 -12.16 37.30
CA ALA A 175 -12.60 -12.16 36.14
C ALA A 175 -12.88 -10.96 35.22
N LEU A 176 -14.16 -10.64 34.98
CA LEU A 176 -14.56 -9.51 34.15
C LEU A 176 -14.16 -8.18 34.81
N VAL A 177 -14.41 -8.02 36.10
CA VAL A 177 -14.01 -6.81 36.86
C VAL A 177 -12.49 -6.67 36.87
N SER A 178 -11.75 -7.76 37.08
CA SER A 178 -10.28 -7.74 37.06
C SER A 178 -9.74 -7.35 35.69
N ALA A 179 -10.26 -7.96 34.61
CA ALA A 179 -9.87 -7.62 33.24
C ALA A 179 -10.17 -6.15 32.91
N LEU A 180 -11.36 -5.67 33.32
CA LEU A 180 -11.75 -4.27 33.10
C LEU A 180 -10.86 -3.31 33.90
N PHE A 181 -10.52 -3.67 35.14
CA PHE A 181 -9.61 -2.88 35.98
C PHE A 181 -8.20 -2.81 35.39
N GLU A 182 -7.70 -3.93 34.87
CA GLU A 182 -6.39 -4.02 34.22
C GLU A 182 -6.35 -3.17 32.94
N VAL A 183 -7.40 -3.24 32.10
CA VAL A 183 -7.54 -2.39 30.91
C VAL A 183 -7.61 -0.91 31.28
N VAL A 184 -8.37 -0.54 32.32
CA VAL A 184 -8.46 0.87 32.77
C VAL A 184 -7.12 1.35 33.30
N ARG A 185 -6.41 0.52 34.06
CA ARG A 185 -5.09 0.86 34.59
C ARG A 185 -4.05 1.00 33.48
N GLU A 186 -4.03 0.07 32.53
CA GLU A 186 -3.13 0.14 31.38
C GLU A 186 -3.47 1.34 30.49
N PHE A 187 -4.75 1.62 30.26
CA PHE A 187 -5.21 2.82 29.57
C PHE A 187 -4.72 4.10 30.27
N ASN A 188 -4.89 4.19 31.60
CA ASN A 188 -4.46 5.37 32.36
C ASN A 188 -2.93 5.54 32.33
N ALA A 189 -2.17 4.45 32.47
CA ALA A 189 -0.71 4.48 32.34
C ALA A 189 -0.28 4.98 30.95
N LYS A 190 -0.91 4.46 29.88
CA LYS A 190 -0.60 4.83 28.50
C LYS A 190 -1.01 6.26 28.15
N ILE A 191 -2.15 6.73 28.69
CA ILE A 191 -2.54 8.14 28.63
C ILE A 191 -1.43 8.99 29.23
N ASN A 192 -0.97 8.69 30.45
CA ASN A 192 -0.03 9.54 31.16
C ASN A 192 1.35 9.59 30.49
N GLU A 193 1.81 8.45 29.96
CA GLU A 193 3.12 8.35 29.30
C GLU A 193 3.08 8.92 27.88
N GLN A 194 2.18 8.43 27.02
CA GLN A 194 2.15 8.84 25.61
C GLN A 194 1.60 10.24 25.41
N PHE A 195 0.57 10.67 26.15
CA PHE A 195 0.08 12.05 26.03
C PHE A 195 0.98 13.03 26.77
N GLY A 196 1.60 12.65 27.89
CA GLY A 196 2.55 13.52 28.59
C GLY A 196 3.69 13.98 27.69
N ASP A 197 4.36 13.04 27.02
CA ASP A 197 5.43 13.37 26.09
C ASP A 197 4.93 14.06 24.82
N ASN A 198 3.78 13.64 24.29
CA ASN A 198 3.20 14.30 23.12
C ASN A 198 2.81 15.77 23.41
N PHE A 199 2.29 16.07 24.61
CA PHE A 199 2.04 17.45 25.05
C PHE A 199 3.32 18.25 25.27
N ARG A 200 4.42 17.63 25.73
CA ARG A 200 5.73 18.29 25.79
C ARG A 200 6.24 18.67 24.41
N HIS A 201 6.15 17.74 23.45
CA HIS A 201 6.53 18.02 22.06
C HIS A 201 5.65 19.10 21.44
N LEU A 202 4.33 19.03 21.68
CA LEU A 202 3.40 20.05 21.24
C LEU A 202 3.75 21.42 21.85
N ASN A 203 4.01 21.49 23.16
CA ASN A 203 4.39 22.73 23.81
C ASN A 203 5.70 23.30 23.25
N SER A 204 6.71 22.46 23.02
CA SER A 204 7.96 22.88 22.38
C SER A 204 7.75 23.40 20.96
N ALA A 205 6.85 22.78 20.18
CA ALA A 205 6.51 23.26 18.84
C ALA A 205 5.78 24.61 18.88
N VAL A 206 4.87 24.80 19.84
CA VAL A 206 4.16 26.07 20.05
C VAL A 206 5.14 27.16 20.50
N GLU A 207 6.06 26.88 21.42
CA GLU A 207 7.10 27.84 21.83
C GLU A 207 7.98 28.26 20.65
N ARG A 208 8.37 27.31 19.79
CA ARG A 208 9.12 27.62 18.57
C ARG A 208 8.31 28.49 17.62
N LEU A 209 7.01 28.21 17.46
CA LEU A 209 6.11 29.04 16.65
C LEU A 209 6.01 30.47 17.19
N VAL A 210 5.87 30.65 18.51
CA VAL A 210 5.86 31.98 19.14
C VAL A 210 7.20 32.69 18.95
N SER A 211 8.32 31.98 19.13
CA SER A 211 9.65 32.56 18.90
C SER A 211 9.85 33.00 17.45
N TRP A 212 9.33 32.20 16.50
CA TRP A 212 9.34 32.52 15.08
C TRP A 212 8.44 33.73 14.77
N GLN A 213 7.25 33.83 15.38
CA GLN A 213 6.36 34.98 15.22
C GLN A 213 7.04 36.28 15.68
N VAL A 214 7.72 36.28 16.82
CA VAL A 214 8.46 37.45 17.32
C VAL A 214 9.63 37.82 16.39
N GLN A 215 10.32 36.84 15.84
CA GLN A 215 11.38 37.10 14.85
C GLN A 215 10.82 37.63 13.53
N TYR A 216 9.68 37.11 13.09
CA TYR A 216 9.00 37.53 11.87
C TYR A 216 8.49 38.98 11.98
N GLU A 217 7.94 39.37 13.14
CA GLU A 217 7.58 40.75 13.43
C GLU A 217 8.76 41.71 13.26
N LYS A 218 9.93 41.37 13.81
CA LYS A 218 11.16 42.17 13.65
C LYS A 218 11.62 42.27 12.20
N GLN A 219 11.50 41.19 11.44
CA GLN A 219 11.85 41.19 10.02
C GLN A 219 10.89 42.08 9.21
N LEU A 220 9.59 42.06 9.54
CA LEU A 220 8.59 42.94 8.93
C LEU A 220 8.88 44.41 9.22
N GLU A 221 9.24 44.75 10.46
CA GLU A 221 9.59 46.12 10.84
C GLU A 221 10.81 46.62 10.06
N ALA A 222 11.89 45.82 10.01
CA ALA A 222 13.08 46.16 9.22
C ALA A 222 12.78 46.28 7.70
N LEU A 223 11.90 45.43 7.18
CA LEU A 223 11.48 45.51 5.78
C LEU A 223 10.70 46.80 5.49
N ILE A 224 9.80 47.22 6.39
CA ILE A 224 9.04 48.46 6.27
C ILE A 224 9.98 49.67 6.30
N GLU A 225 10.98 49.66 7.19
CA GLU A 225 12.00 50.72 7.26
C GLU A 225 12.78 50.82 5.94
N GLN A 226 13.25 49.69 5.42
CA GLN A 226 14.02 49.64 4.17
C GLN A 226 13.17 50.06 2.96
N GLU A 227 11.91 49.62 2.87
CA GLU A 227 10.99 50.04 1.81
C GLU A 227 10.73 51.56 1.86
N THR A 228 10.56 52.11 3.06
CA THR A 228 10.35 53.55 3.24
C THR A 228 11.56 54.35 2.73
N ALA A 229 12.78 53.96 3.14
CA ALA A 229 14.02 54.59 2.67
C ALA A 229 14.21 54.44 1.15
N THR A 230 13.83 53.30 0.60
CA THR A 230 13.87 53.04 -0.85
C THR A 230 12.92 53.96 -1.61
N ARG A 231 11.69 54.14 -1.10
CA ARG A 231 10.68 55.04 -1.69
C ARG A 231 11.14 56.49 -1.67
N GLU A 232 11.75 56.94 -0.58
CA GLU A 232 12.33 58.28 -0.47
C GLU A 232 13.47 58.48 -1.49
N SER A 233 14.39 57.51 -1.57
CA SER A 233 15.49 57.54 -2.54
C SER A 233 14.99 57.56 -3.99
N MET A 234 13.93 56.81 -4.30
CA MET A 234 13.31 56.82 -5.63
C MET A 234 12.61 58.14 -5.94
N THR A 235 12.03 58.79 -4.93
CA THR A 235 11.42 60.12 -5.08
C THR A 235 12.50 61.17 -5.35
N GLU A 236 13.62 61.12 -4.62
CA GLU A 236 14.76 62.00 -4.89
C GLU A 236 15.33 61.74 -6.29
N ALA A 237 15.55 60.47 -6.66
CA ALA A 237 16.04 60.11 -7.99
C ALA A 237 15.13 60.66 -9.11
N ALA A 238 13.81 60.55 -8.96
CA ALA A 238 12.85 61.11 -9.92
C ALA A 238 12.97 62.64 -10.03
N SER A 239 13.18 63.34 -8.91
CA SER A 239 13.45 64.79 -8.90
C SER A 239 14.75 65.11 -9.65
N ARG A 240 15.85 64.39 -9.37
CA ARG A 240 17.13 64.59 -10.05
C ARG A 240 17.05 64.29 -11.55
N PHE A 241 16.26 63.30 -11.95
CA PHE A 241 16.00 63.04 -13.36
C PHE A 241 15.25 64.19 -14.02
N THR A 242 14.32 64.83 -13.32
CA THR A 242 13.64 66.03 -13.82
C THR A 242 14.64 67.18 -14.04
N ASP A 243 15.57 67.38 -13.10
CA ASP A 243 16.63 68.39 -13.25
C ASP A 243 17.52 68.11 -14.48
N ILE A 244 17.89 66.85 -14.72
CA ILE A 244 18.68 66.45 -15.89
C ILE A 244 17.92 66.74 -17.19
N VAL A 245 16.62 66.44 -17.24
CA VAL A 245 15.77 66.72 -18.42
C VAL A 245 15.71 68.23 -18.68
N ASN A 246 15.55 69.04 -17.64
CA ASN A 246 15.54 70.50 -17.77
C ASN A 246 16.89 71.03 -18.28
N MET A 247 18.01 70.57 -17.71
CA MET A 247 19.35 70.95 -18.15
C MET A 247 19.61 70.56 -19.61
N ALA A 248 19.16 69.37 -20.03
CA ALA A 248 19.28 68.94 -21.42
C ALA A 248 18.47 69.85 -22.38
N SER A 249 17.31 70.33 -21.94
CA SER A 249 16.50 71.29 -22.70
C SER A 249 17.20 72.65 -22.85
N GLU A 250 17.79 73.17 -21.77
CA GLU A 250 18.60 74.39 -21.80
C GLU A 250 19.81 74.24 -22.71
N PHE A 251 20.52 73.13 -22.64
CA PHE A 251 21.65 72.83 -23.52
C PHE A 251 21.23 72.82 -24.99
N ALA A 252 20.08 72.20 -25.31
CA ALA A 252 19.53 72.21 -26.67
C ALA A 252 19.19 73.63 -27.15
N ALA A 253 18.68 74.50 -26.26
CA ALA A 253 18.42 75.90 -26.57
C ALA A 253 19.73 76.68 -26.83
N VAL A 254 20.76 76.48 -26.02
CA VAL A 254 22.09 77.06 -26.21
C VAL A 254 22.70 76.59 -27.54
N ALA A 255 22.63 75.30 -27.85
CA ALA A 255 23.13 74.74 -29.10
C ALA A 255 22.44 75.39 -30.32
N ARG A 256 21.12 75.61 -30.25
CA ARG A 256 20.35 76.30 -31.31
C ARG A 256 20.78 77.76 -31.46
N SER A 257 21.07 78.46 -30.36
CA SER A 257 21.59 79.83 -30.39
C SER A 257 22.99 79.88 -31.03
N LEU A 258 23.88 78.96 -30.67
CA LEU A 258 25.19 78.83 -31.31
C LEU A 258 25.07 78.53 -32.80
N GLN A 259 24.16 77.65 -33.21
CA GLN A 259 23.89 77.41 -34.63
C GLN A 259 23.49 78.68 -35.38
N ASN A 260 22.64 79.52 -34.78
CA ASN A 260 22.24 80.81 -35.36
C ASN A 260 23.42 81.78 -35.48
N ILE A 261 24.26 81.88 -34.44
CA ILE A 261 25.45 82.75 -34.45
C ILE A 261 26.45 82.29 -35.51
N VAL A 262 26.75 80.99 -35.57
CA VAL A 262 27.65 80.41 -36.60
C VAL A 262 27.09 80.66 -37.99
N GLY A 263 25.78 80.50 -38.19
CA GLY A 263 25.11 80.82 -39.46
C GLY A 263 25.24 82.29 -39.86
N ALA A 264 25.06 83.21 -38.90
CA ALA A 264 25.20 84.65 -39.12
C ALA A 264 26.65 85.05 -39.44
N LEU A 265 27.62 84.49 -38.71
CA LEU A 265 29.06 84.71 -38.96
C LEU A 265 29.46 84.22 -40.35
N ASN A 266 28.97 83.06 -40.78
CA ASN A 266 29.26 82.54 -42.11
C ASN A 266 28.72 83.46 -43.21
N ASN A 267 27.50 84.00 -43.03
CA ASN A 267 26.92 84.97 -43.96
C ASN A 267 27.73 86.28 -44.00
N GLN A 268 28.13 86.82 -42.82
CA GLN A 268 29.00 88.00 -42.76
C GLN A 268 30.35 87.76 -43.46
N SER A 269 30.95 86.57 -43.27
CA SER A 269 32.18 86.19 -43.95
C SER A 269 32.01 86.20 -45.48
N GLU A 270 30.89 85.67 -45.99
CA GLU A 270 30.58 85.69 -47.41
C GLU A 270 30.38 87.13 -47.94
N GLN A 271 29.67 87.97 -47.18
CA GLN A 271 29.48 89.38 -47.52
C GLN A 271 30.80 90.16 -47.55
N LEU A 272 31.68 89.95 -46.56
CA LEU A 272 33.02 90.54 -46.54
C LEU A 272 33.85 90.09 -47.73
N ALA A 273 33.82 88.79 -48.07
CA ALA A 273 34.49 88.29 -49.26
C ALA A 273 33.99 88.98 -50.55
N ARG A 274 32.67 89.17 -50.68
CA ARG A 274 32.08 89.93 -51.80
C ARG A 274 32.50 91.40 -51.78
N ALA A 275 32.52 92.06 -50.62
CA ALA A 275 32.95 93.45 -50.49
C ALA A 275 34.43 93.63 -50.86
N LEU A 276 35.30 92.70 -50.46
CA LEU A 276 36.71 92.69 -50.85
C LEU A 276 36.88 92.48 -52.37
N LEU A 277 36.06 91.62 -52.99
CA LEU A 277 36.05 91.46 -54.45
C LEU A 277 35.61 92.75 -55.17
N LEU A 278 34.56 93.42 -54.69
CA LEU A 278 34.10 94.70 -55.23
C LEU A 278 35.17 95.79 -55.07
N LEU A 279 35.81 95.87 -53.91
CA LEU A 279 36.90 96.81 -53.66
C LEU A 279 38.11 96.51 -54.56
N SER A 280 38.48 95.25 -54.74
CA SER A 280 39.52 94.85 -55.69
C SER A 280 39.16 95.25 -57.12
N GLY A 281 37.88 95.11 -57.50
CA GLY A 281 37.37 95.59 -58.79
C GLY A 281 37.49 97.10 -58.93
N LEU A 282 37.10 97.86 -57.89
CA LEU A 282 37.21 99.32 -57.89
C LEU A 282 38.67 99.79 -57.91
N ILE A 283 39.58 99.11 -57.22
CA ILE A 283 41.03 99.39 -57.32
C ILE A 283 41.53 99.13 -58.74
N ALA A 284 41.07 98.07 -59.40
CA ALA A 284 41.44 97.79 -60.79
C ALA A 284 40.91 98.87 -61.74
N GLU A 285 39.65 99.29 -61.58
CA GLU A 285 39.01 100.33 -62.39
C GLU A 285 39.63 101.72 -62.15
N VAL A 286 39.97 102.05 -60.90
CA VAL A 286 40.70 103.27 -60.54
C VAL A 286 42.12 103.24 -61.11
N LYS A 287 42.81 102.09 -61.05
CA LYS A 287 44.14 101.91 -61.66
C LYS A 287 44.12 102.11 -63.19
N GLU A 288 43.03 101.72 -63.84
CA GLU A 288 42.84 101.91 -65.28
C GLU A 288 42.37 103.34 -65.62
N GLY A 289 41.55 103.96 -64.77
CA GLY A 289 41.02 105.31 -64.96
C GLY A 289 42.00 106.44 -64.62
N LEU A 290 42.91 106.25 -63.66
CA LEU A 290 43.93 107.23 -63.29
C LEU A 290 44.77 107.71 -64.49
N PRO A 291 45.35 106.83 -65.33
CA PRO A 291 46.10 107.27 -66.50
C PRO A 291 45.22 107.99 -67.53
N ILE A 292 43.92 107.70 -67.63
CA ILE A 292 42.98 108.44 -68.48
C ILE A 292 42.77 109.87 -67.96
N ILE A 293 42.65 110.04 -66.64
CA ILE A 293 42.57 111.36 -66.01
C ILE A 293 43.90 112.11 -66.20
N GLU A 294 45.03 111.46 -65.99
CA GLU A 294 46.36 112.02 -66.24
C GLU A 294 46.51 112.48 -67.69
N GLN A 295 46.06 111.66 -68.65
CA GLN A 295 46.01 112.02 -70.08
C GLN A 295 45.13 113.24 -70.32
N ARG A 296 43.91 113.29 -69.77
CA ARG A 296 43.00 114.44 -69.95
C ARG A 296 43.50 115.72 -69.28
N ILE A 297 44.14 115.63 -68.12
CA ILE A 297 44.78 116.77 -67.46
C ILE A 297 45.96 117.24 -68.30
N GLY A 298 46.78 116.32 -68.83
CA GLY A 298 47.84 116.63 -69.79
C GLY A 298 47.30 117.36 -71.03
N GLU A 299 46.21 116.86 -71.63
CA GLU A 299 45.52 117.52 -72.75
C GLU A 299 44.96 118.91 -72.37
N MET A 300 44.43 119.07 -71.15
CA MET A 300 43.90 120.34 -70.67
C MET A 300 45.01 121.37 -70.38
N ILE A 301 46.15 120.94 -69.82
CA ILE A 301 47.34 121.77 -69.63
C ILE A 301 47.90 122.20 -70.99
N ALA A 302 48.01 121.28 -71.95
CA ALA A 302 48.47 121.59 -73.32
C ALA A 302 47.54 122.61 -74.01
N ARG A 303 46.21 122.51 -73.82
CA ARG A 303 45.25 123.52 -74.29
C ARG A 303 45.38 124.86 -73.57
N SER A 304 45.69 124.85 -72.27
CA SER A 304 45.89 126.07 -71.48
C SER A 304 47.19 126.79 -71.86
N GLU A 305 48.28 126.06 -72.14
CA GLU A 305 49.53 126.60 -72.68
C GLU A 305 49.35 127.22 -74.08
N GLN A 306 48.48 126.65 -74.92
CA GLN A 306 48.13 127.26 -76.21
C GLN A 306 47.29 128.54 -76.06
N GLY A 307 46.56 128.72 -74.95
CA GLY A 307 45.79 129.93 -74.66
C GLY A 307 46.61 131.09 -74.07
N VAL A 308 47.84 130.83 -73.59
CA VAL A 308 48.74 131.82 -72.96
C VAL A 308 50.01 131.99 -73.79
N ARG A 309 49.85 132.26 -75.09
CA ARG A 309 50.90 132.87 -75.91
C ARG A 309 50.53 134.31 -76.27
N PRO A 310 51.32 135.32 -75.85
CA PRO A 310 51.02 136.72 -76.08
C PRO A 310 51.22 137.11 -77.55
N ASN A 311 50.35 138.01 -77.97
CA ASN A 311 50.38 138.76 -79.21
C ASN A 311 51.57 139.74 -79.21
N GLN A 312 52.68 139.41 -79.88
CA GLN A 312 53.77 140.29 -80.34
C GLN A 312 54.49 139.54 -81.49
N GLY A 313 54.72 140.03 -82.71
CA GLY A 313 54.58 141.34 -83.33
C GLY A 313 55.70 141.50 -84.37
N THR A 314 55.42 141.22 -85.66
CA THR A 314 55.94 141.85 -86.90
C THR A 314 55.13 141.30 -88.07
#